data_AF-A0A962QP16-F1
#
_entry.id   AF-A0A962QP16-F1
#
_cell.length_a   1.000
_cell.length_b   1.000
_cell.length_c   1.000
_cell.angle_alpha   90.00
_cell.angle_beta   90.00
_cell.angle_gamma   90.00
#
_symmetry.space_group_name_H-M   'P 1'
#
loop_
_entity.id
_entity.type
_entity.pdbx_description
1 polymer ?
#
loop_
_entity_poly.entity_id
_entity_poly.type
_entity_poly.pdbx_seq_one_letter_code
_entity_poly.pdbx_strand_id
1 'polypeptide(L)' 'MEDDELLRYSRQIMLPEFGIEGQQRLRGARALIIGLGGLGSPAAMYLAAAGVG' A
#
# COMPACT_ATOMS: atom_id res chain seq x y z
N MET A 1 -7.36 -12.14 -1.00
CA MET A 1 -6.20 -11.68 -1.78
C MET A 1 -5.86 -12.77 -2.77
N GLU A 2 -5.53 -12.40 -3.99
CA GLU A 2 -5.06 -13.36 -5.00
C GLU A 2 -3.56 -13.64 -4.83
N ASP A 3 -3.06 -14.74 -5.40
CA ASP A 3 -1.67 -15.18 -5.24
C ASP A 3 -0.65 -14.11 -5.69
N ASP A 4 -0.98 -13.37 -6.76
CA ASP A 4 -0.16 -12.26 -7.25
C ASP A 4 -0.04 -11.10 -6.24
N GLU A 5 -1.10 -10.80 -5.50
CA GLU A 5 -1.06 -9.80 -4.43
C GLU A 5 -0.24 -10.28 -3.24
N LEU A 6 -0.35 -11.56 -2.87
CA LEU A 6 0.45 -12.15 -1.81
C LEU A 6 1.94 -12.10 -2.15
N LEU A 7 2.30 -12.38 -3.41
CA LEU A 7 3.68 -12.26 -3.88
C LEU A 7 4.16 -10.81 -3.86
N ARG A 8 3.35 -9.87 -4.39
CA ARG A 8 3.67 -8.44 -4.47
C ARG A 8 3.87 -7.80 -3.10
N TYR A 9 3.00 -8.12 -2.12
CA TYR A 9 3.02 -7.52 -0.78
C TYR A 9 3.72 -8.39 0.27
N SER A 10 4.32 -9.52 -0.13
CA SER A 10 5.01 -10.48 0.76
C SER A 10 5.93 -9.81 1.77
N ARG A 11 6.77 -8.85 1.34
CA ARG A 11 7.75 -8.18 2.21
C ARG A 11 7.11 -7.39 3.35
N GLN A 12 6.03 -6.66 3.09
CA GLN A 12 5.33 -5.89 4.13
C GLN A 12 4.43 -6.80 4.99
N ILE A 13 3.84 -7.84 4.42
CA ILE A 13 3.05 -8.85 5.16
C ILE A 13 3.92 -9.59 6.18
N MET A 14 5.19 -9.86 5.87
CA MET A 14 6.12 -10.51 6.80
C MET A 14 6.47 -9.66 8.04
N LEU A 15 6.13 -8.38 8.07
CA LEU A 15 6.39 -7.53 9.23
C LEU A 15 5.46 -7.95 10.39
N PRO A 16 6.00 -8.24 11.60
CA PRO A 16 5.21 -8.75 12.72
C PRO A 16 4.00 -7.90 13.10
N GLU A 17 4.11 -6.58 12.93
CA GLU A 17 3.10 -5.60 13.33
C GLU A 17 2.13 -5.25 12.18
N PHE A 18 2.36 -5.77 10.97
CA PHE A 18 1.56 -5.45 9.79
C PHE A 18 0.68 -6.63 9.37
N GLY A 19 1.29 -7.76 9.04
CA GLY A 19 0.58 -8.99 8.67
C GLY A 19 -0.36 -8.84 7.46
N ILE A 20 -1.18 -9.87 7.26
CA ILE A 20 -2.22 -9.87 6.21
C ILE A 20 -3.30 -8.84 6.51
N GLU A 21 -3.63 -8.65 7.80
CA GLU A 21 -4.66 -7.69 8.23
C GLU A 21 -4.29 -6.25 7.83
N GLY A 22 -3.03 -5.85 8.02
CA GLY A 22 -2.52 -4.55 7.56
C GLY A 22 -2.68 -4.36 6.05
N GLN A 23 -2.39 -5.39 5.25
CA GLN A 23 -2.57 -5.32 3.80
C GLN A 23 -4.04 -5.16 3.41
N GLN A 24 -4.94 -5.91 4.03
CA GLN A 24 -6.37 -5.79 3.75
C GLN A 24 -6.91 -4.40 4.12
N ARG A 25 -6.40 -3.79 5.20
CA ARG A 25 -6.73 -2.42 5.56
C ARG A 25 -6.27 -1.41 4.51
N LEU A 26 -5.07 -1.55 3.95
CA LEU A 26 -4.60 -0.68 2.85
C LEU A 26 -5.45 -0.87 1.59
N ARG A 27 -5.75 -2.12 1.21
CA ARG A 27 -6.61 -2.43 0.06
C ARG A 27 -8.02 -1.86 0.20
N GLY A 28 -8.55 -1.80 1.43
CA GLY A 28 -9.85 -1.16 1.69
C GLY A 28 -9.79 0.37 1.83
N ALA A 29 -8.59 0.95 1.90
CA ALA A 29 -8.40 2.37 2.15
C ALA A 29 -8.52 3.21 0.87
N ARG A 30 -8.77 4.50 1.05
CA ARG A 30 -8.77 5.51 -0.02
C ARG A 30 -7.97 6.71 0.44
N ALA A 31 -7.13 7.26 -0.43
CA ALA A 31 -6.33 8.45 -0.16
C ALA A 31 -6.59 9.52 -1.21
N LEU A 32 -6.71 10.77 -0.78
CA LEU A 32 -6.74 11.95 -1.64
C LEU A 32 -5.40 12.69 -1.51
N ILE A 33 -4.72 12.91 -2.63
CA ILE A 33 -3.48 13.69 -2.69
C ILE A 33 -3.78 14.99 -3.43
N ILE A 34 -3.60 16.13 -2.76
CA ILE A 34 -3.80 17.46 -3.35
C ILE A 34 -2.44 18.02 -3.75
N GLY A 35 -2.20 18.06 -5.06
CA GLY A 35 -0.95 18.51 -5.67
C GLY A 35 0.04 17.38 -5.91
N LEU A 36 0.51 17.25 -7.15
CA LEU A 36 1.47 16.23 -7.59
C LEU A 36 2.81 16.88 -7.99
N GLY A 37 3.40 17.62 -7.04
CA GLY A 37 4.73 18.22 -7.14
C GLY A 37 5.79 17.40 -6.40
N GLY A 38 6.85 18.06 -5.92
CA GLY A 38 7.97 17.39 -5.23
C GLY A 38 7.59 16.58 -3.98
N LEU A 39 6.45 16.86 -3.36
CA LEU A 39 5.93 16.13 -2.20
C LEU A 39 4.87 15.09 -2.58
N GLY A 40 3.91 15.46 -3.43
CA GLY A 40 2.80 14.58 -3.80
C GLY A 40 3.22 13.41 -4.66
N SER A 41 4.19 13.59 -5.55
CA SER A 41 4.68 12.53 -6.43
C SER A 41 5.33 11.36 -5.67
N PRO A 42 6.30 11.57 -4.75
CA PRO A 42 6.83 10.46 -3.95
C PRO A 42 5.79 9.86 -3.01
N ALA A 43 4.91 10.67 -2.40
CA ALA A 43 3.83 10.15 -1.57
C ALA A 43 2.91 9.20 -2.35
N ALA A 44 2.49 9.60 -3.56
CA ALA A 44 1.67 8.78 -4.45
C ALA A 44 2.36 7.46 -4.83
N MET A 45 3.67 7.53 -5.17
CA MET A 45 4.44 6.33 -5.51
C MET A 45 4.45 5.31 -4.37
N TYR A 46 4.72 5.74 -3.13
CA TYR A 46 4.76 4.83 -1.99
C TYR A 46 3.37 4.32 -1.58
N LEU A 47 2.33 5.14 -1.63
CA LEU A 47 0.95 4.69 -1.34
C LEU A 47 0.48 3.65 -2.35
N ALA A 48 0.77 3.86 -3.65
CA ALA A 48 0.44 2.89 -4.70
C ALA A 48 1.27 1.60 -4.56
N ALA A 49 2.56 1.72 -4.26
CA ALA A 49 3.43 0.56 -4.04
C ALA A 49 3.00 -0.27 -2.82
N ALA A 50 2.55 0.38 -1.75
CA ALA A 50 2.05 -0.27 -0.54
C ALA A 50 0.67 -0.94 -0.74
N GLY A 51 -0.05 -0.62 -1.82
CA GLY A 51 -1.35 -1.20 -2.13
C GLY A 51 -2.53 -0.50 -1.46
N VAL A 52 -2.51 0.83 -1.42
CA VAL A 52 -3.71 1.62 -1.08
C VAL A 52 -4.73 1.52 -2.21
N GLY A 53 -5.95 1.05 -1.88
CA GLY A 53 -7.09 0.94 -2.80
C GLY A 53 -7.39 -0.46 -3.30
#